data_AF-A0A914YQ07-F1
#
_entry.id   AF-A0A914YQ07-F1
#
_cell.length_a   1.000
_cell.length_b   1.000
_cell.length_c   1.000
_cell.angle_alpha   90.00
_cell.angle_beta   90.00
_cell.angle_gamma   90.00
#
_symmetry.space_group_name_H-M   'P 1'
#
loop_
_entity.id
_entity.type
_entity.pdbx_description
1 polymer ?
#
loop_
_entity_poly.entity_id
_entity_poly.type
_entity_poly.pdbx_seq_one_letter_code
_entity_poly.pdbx_strand_id
1 'polypeptide(L)'
;MSPALVGQISESLRIICGEDGTTIGQEKIQRLLRNSRYFRKRIQQLGFLIYGQEDSPVVPIMTFFISKVVATGREALKYNLGLIAVGFPATAITKARARVCLSADHTKEQLDEVLNILDIIGDKMNIKYGKNPFPPGYIVEY
;
A
#
# COMPACT_ATOMS: atom_id res chain seq x y z
N MET A 1 23.45 -18.30 -10.68
CA MET A 1 21.96 -18.35 -10.76
C MET A 1 21.59 -19.53 -11.63
N SER A 2 20.55 -20.31 -11.31
CA SER A 2 20.22 -21.50 -12.11
C SER A 2 19.71 -21.10 -13.51
N PRO A 3 19.99 -21.88 -14.57
CA PRO A 3 19.48 -21.58 -15.91
C PRO A 3 17.96 -21.41 -15.96
N ALA A 4 17.21 -22.19 -15.17
CA ALA A 4 15.76 -22.09 -15.07
C ALA A 4 15.28 -20.73 -14.53
N LEU A 5 15.96 -20.17 -13.50
CA LEU A 5 15.60 -18.86 -12.95
C LEU A 5 15.86 -17.73 -13.96
N VAL A 6 16.99 -17.80 -14.67
CA VAL A 6 17.32 -16.81 -15.70
C VAL A 6 16.28 -16.84 -16.83
N GLY A 7 15.87 -18.05 -17.24
CA GLY A 7 14.80 -18.23 -18.23
C GLY A 7 13.48 -17.58 -17.80
N GLN A 8 13.04 -17.82 -16.57
CA GLN A 8 11.79 -17.25 -16.03
C GLN A 8 11.82 -15.71 -15.94
N ILE A 9 12.94 -15.15 -15.47
CA ILE A 9 13.11 -13.68 -15.38
C ILE A 9 13.10 -13.07 -16.79
N SER A 10 13.85 -13.66 -17.72
CA SER A 10 13.92 -13.21 -19.12
C SER A 10 12.52 -13.20 -19.76
N GLU A 11 11.77 -14.28 -19.60
CA GLU A 11 10.42 -14.38 -20.16
C GLU A 11 9.44 -13.39 -19.52
N SER A 12 9.51 -13.22 -18.20
CA SER A 12 8.67 -12.24 -17.50
C SER A 12 8.91 -10.81 -18.01
N LEU A 13 10.17 -10.45 -18.30
CA LEU A 13 10.51 -9.15 -18.88
C LEU A 13 9.98 -9.00 -20.30
N ARG A 14 10.08 -10.04 -21.15
CA ARG A 14 9.51 -10.03 -22.51
C ARG A 14 8.00 -9.80 -22.49
N ILE A 15 7.28 -10.51 -21.62
CA ILE A 15 5.82 -10.35 -21.45
C ILE A 15 5.48 -8.93 -20.98
N ILE A 16 6.25 -8.37 -20.04
CA ILE A 16 6.04 -6.99 -19.57
C ILE A 16 6.23 -5.98 -20.71
N CYS A 17 7.22 -6.20 -21.58
CA CYS A 17 7.50 -5.37 -22.75
C CYS A 17 6.55 -5.63 -23.95
N GLY A 18 5.73 -6.69 -23.92
CA GLY A 18 4.90 -7.14 -25.04
C GLY A 18 5.69 -7.80 -26.18
N GLU A 19 6.93 -8.22 -25.92
CA GLU A 19 7.80 -8.90 -26.89
C GLU A 19 7.37 -10.36 -27.16
N ASP A 20 6.49 -10.90 -26.31
CA ASP A 20 5.81 -12.20 -26.49
C ASP A 20 4.66 -12.13 -27.51
N GLY A 21 4.35 -10.94 -28.03
CA GLY A 21 3.25 -10.68 -28.97
C GLY A 21 1.88 -10.55 -28.31
N THR A 22 1.79 -10.52 -26.97
CA THR A 22 0.53 -10.33 -26.24
C THR A 22 0.43 -8.93 -25.61
N THR A 23 -0.76 -8.58 -25.10
CA THR A 23 -1.01 -7.32 -24.38
C THR A 23 -1.01 -7.48 -22.86
N ILE A 24 -0.68 -8.67 -22.35
CA ILE A 24 -0.84 -9.02 -20.92
C ILE A 24 -0.05 -8.07 -20.01
N GLY A 25 1.21 -7.76 -20.37
CA GLY A 25 2.06 -6.85 -19.62
C GLY A 25 1.45 -5.45 -19.50
N GLN A 26 1.05 -4.87 -20.64
CA GLN A 26 0.40 -3.56 -20.71
C GLN A 26 -0.90 -3.51 -19.91
N GLU A 27 -1.77 -4.52 -20.06
CA GLU A 27 -3.04 -4.61 -19.34
C GLU A 27 -2.86 -4.71 -17.82
N LYS A 28 -1.88 -5.53 -17.36
CA LYS A 28 -1.56 -5.64 -15.93
C LYS A 28 -1.03 -4.33 -15.36
N ILE A 29 -0.17 -3.60 -16.09
CA ILE A 29 0.32 -2.28 -15.67
C ILE A 29 -0.83 -1.29 -15.53
N GLN A 30 -1.72 -1.20 -16.53
CA GLN A 30 -2.87 -0.30 -16.50
C GLN A 30 -3.84 -0.64 -15.36
N ARG A 31 -4.09 -1.93 -15.13
CA ARG A 31 -4.92 -2.39 -14.00
C ARG A 31 -4.29 -2.07 -12.66
N LEU A 32 -2.98 -2.30 -12.50
CA LEU A 32 -2.25 -1.94 -11.28
C LEU A 32 -2.33 -0.44 -10.99
N LEU A 33 -2.16 0.39 -12.02
CA LEU A 33 -2.29 1.85 -11.92
C LEU A 33 -3.69 2.26 -11.44
N ARG A 34 -4.74 1.70 -12.06
CA ARG A 34 -6.14 1.96 -11.67
C ARG A 34 -6.40 1.54 -10.22
N ASN A 35 -5.96 0.35 -9.83
CA ASN A 35 -6.10 -0.16 -8.46
C ASN A 35 -5.38 0.74 -7.46
N SER A 36 -4.19 1.23 -7.82
CA SER A 36 -3.38 2.13 -6.97
C SER A 36 -4.07 3.46 -6.73
N ARG A 37 -4.52 4.14 -7.79
CA ARG A 37 -5.26 5.40 -7.68
C ARG A 37 -6.55 5.22 -6.88
N TYR A 38 -7.30 4.15 -7.16
CA TYR A 38 -8.54 3.83 -6.45
C TYR A 38 -8.29 3.70 -4.94
N PHE A 39 -7.38 2.80 -4.56
CA PHE A 39 -7.12 2.52 -3.15
C PHE A 39 -6.57 3.74 -2.42
N ARG A 40 -5.63 4.48 -3.02
CA ARG A 40 -5.06 5.71 -2.41
C ARG A 40 -6.13 6.77 -2.16
N LYS A 41 -7.00 7.04 -3.14
CA LYS A 41 -8.10 8.00 -2.97
C LYS A 41 -9.04 7.57 -1.85
N ARG A 42 -9.45 6.31 -1.83
CA ARG A 42 -10.39 5.79 -0.82
C ARG A 42 -9.80 5.81 0.59
N ILE A 43 -8.56 5.37 0.76
CA ILE A 43 -7.94 5.33 2.09
C ILE A 43 -7.67 6.73 2.65
N GLN A 44 -7.36 7.71 1.79
CA GLN A 44 -7.30 9.13 2.18
C GLN A 44 -8.66 9.66 2.63
N GLN A 45 -9.75 9.30 1.94
CA GLN A 45 -11.11 9.67 2.35
C GLN A 45 -11.51 9.07 3.70
N LEU A 46 -10.98 7.90 4.05
CA LEU A 46 -11.10 7.31 5.39
C LEU A 46 -10.24 8.03 6.45
N GLY A 47 -9.48 9.06 6.05
CA GLY A 47 -8.71 9.92 6.95
C GLY A 47 -7.34 9.36 7.34
N PHE A 48 -6.81 8.39 6.61
CA PHE A 48 -5.42 7.99 6.78
C PHE A 48 -4.47 8.97 6.11
N LEU A 49 -3.34 9.24 6.77
CA LEU A 49 -2.23 9.92 6.13
C LEU A 49 -1.39 8.91 5.38
N ILE A 50 -1.29 9.07 4.07
CA ILE A 50 -0.44 8.25 3.20
C ILE A 50 0.68 9.08 2.57
N TYR A 51 1.80 8.44 2.24
CA TYR A 51 2.99 9.11 1.68
C TYR A 51 3.35 8.57 0.28
N GLY A 52 3.98 9.41 -0.55
CA GLY A 52 4.52 9.02 -1.86
C GLY A 52 3.56 9.25 -3.03
N GLN A 53 4.04 8.96 -4.24
CA GLN A 53 3.36 9.29 -5.50
C GLN A 53 2.03 8.55 -5.67
N GLU A 54 1.06 9.24 -6.30
CA GLU A 54 -0.30 8.73 -6.53
C GLU A 54 -0.33 7.43 -7.36
N ASP A 55 0.59 7.32 -8.31
CA ASP A 55 0.66 6.18 -9.24
C ASP A 55 1.45 4.99 -8.68
N SER A 56 2.00 5.11 -7.47
CA SER A 56 2.78 4.03 -6.86
C SER A 56 1.86 2.90 -6.35
N PRO A 57 2.17 1.63 -6.66
CA PRO A 57 1.42 0.48 -6.13
C PRO A 57 1.75 0.15 -4.68
N VAL A 58 2.78 0.78 -4.11
CA VAL A 58 3.11 0.67 -2.69
C VAL A 58 2.49 1.87 -1.98
N VAL A 59 1.54 1.61 -1.08
CA VAL A 59 0.79 2.61 -0.32
C VAL A 59 1.25 2.58 1.13
N PRO A 60 2.14 3.50 1.55
CA PRO A 60 2.59 3.61 2.93
C PRO A 60 1.56 4.38 3.76
N ILE A 61 1.03 3.75 4.80
CA ILE A 61 0.11 4.31 5.78
C ILE A 61 0.91 4.75 7.00
N MET A 62 0.95 6.06 7.26
CA MET A 62 1.76 6.63 8.33
C MET A 62 1.15 6.30 9.69
N THR A 63 1.91 5.60 10.54
CA THR A 63 1.52 5.36 11.94
C THR A 63 2.36 6.18 12.92
N PHE A 64 3.54 6.67 12.48
CA PHE A 64 4.56 7.46 13.19
C PHE A 64 5.25 6.76 14.37
N PHE A 65 4.58 5.78 14.98
CA PHE A 65 5.09 5.03 16.12
C PHE A 65 5.22 3.55 15.77
N ILE A 66 6.37 2.96 16.06
CA ILE A 66 6.65 1.55 15.77
C ILE A 66 5.71 0.60 16.54
N SER A 67 5.34 0.95 17.77
CA SER A 67 4.36 0.21 18.56
C SER A 67 3.01 0.11 17.85
N LYS A 68 2.56 1.21 17.24
CA LYS A 68 1.34 1.24 16.43
C LYS A 68 1.47 0.42 15.14
N VAL A 69 2.64 0.41 14.48
CA VAL A 69 2.86 -0.46 13.29
C VAL A 69 2.64 -1.93 13.67
N VAL A 70 3.31 -2.39 14.73
CA VAL A 70 3.25 -3.80 15.15
C VAL A 70 1.84 -4.18 15.58
N ALA A 71 1.17 -3.32 16.35
CA ALA A 71 -0.19 -3.57 16.80
C ALA A 71 -1.20 -3.56 15.64
N THR A 72 -1.06 -2.64 14.67
CA THR A 72 -1.87 -2.61 13.44
C THR A 72 -1.69 -3.89 12.62
N GLY A 73 -0.44 -4.36 12.45
CA GLY A 73 -0.17 -5.61 11.74
C GLY A 73 -0.77 -6.84 12.42
N ARG A 74 -0.69 -6.92 13.75
CA ARG A 74 -1.33 -8.00 14.53
C ARG A 74 -2.85 -7.96 14.45
N GLU A 75 -3.44 -6.78 14.47
CA GLU A 75 -4.89 -6.64 14.34
C GLU A 75 -5.34 -7.01 12.93
N ALA A 76 -4.64 -6.56 11.89
CA ALA A 76 -4.92 -6.91 10.50
C ALA A 76 -4.86 -8.42 10.26
N LEU A 77 -3.90 -9.12 10.88
CA LEU A 77 -3.79 -10.57 10.78
C LEU A 77 -5.04 -11.32 11.27
N LYS A 78 -5.78 -10.77 12.25
CA LYS A 78 -7.04 -11.38 12.72
C LYS A 78 -8.13 -11.37 11.66
N TYR A 79 -8.04 -10.46 10.70
CA TYR A 79 -8.92 -10.36 9.53
C TYR A 79 -8.30 -11.03 8.30
N ASN A 80 -7.23 -11.84 8.45
CA ASN A 80 -6.45 -12.42 7.35
C ASN A 80 -5.88 -11.38 6.39
N LEU A 81 -5.64 -10.15 6.86
CA LEU A 81 -5.06 -9.07 6.07
C LEU A 81 -3.55 -8.98 6.30
N GLY A 82 -2.77 -9.22 5.23
CA GLY A 82 -1.33 -9.03 5.23
C GLY A 82 -0.93 -7.56 5.09
N LEU A 83 -0.28 -7.01 6.12
CA LEU A 83 0.34 -5.68 6.07
C LEU A 83 1.84 -5.78 6.30
N ILE A 84 2.61 -4.95 5.61
CA ILE A 84 4.06 -4.90 5.76
C ILE A 84 4.41 -3.86 6.83
N ALA A 85 4.89 -4.32 7.97
CA ALA A 85 5.39 -3.47 9.03
C ALA A 85 6.76 -2.86 8.65
N VAL A 86 6.89 -1.54 8.72
CA VAL A 86 8.14 -0.84 8.41
C VAL A 86 8.51 0.13 9.52
N GLY A 87 9.70 -0.07 10.07
CA GLY A 87 10.29 0.77 11.11
C GLY A 87 11.79 0.94 10.90
N PHE A 88 12.47 1.45 11.93
CA PHE A 88 13.93 1.50 11.97
C PHE A 88 14.52 0.07 11.89
N PRO A 89 15.61 -0.17 11.13
CA PRO A 89 16.45 0.80 10.42
C PRO A 89 16.00 1.13 8.98
N ALA A 90 14.96 0.47 8.45
CA ALA A 90 14.49 0.69 7.08
C ALA A 90 13.91 2.09 6.84
N THR A 91 13.48 2.77 7.91
CA THR A 91 12.99 4.15 7.92
C THR A 91 13.43 4.85 9.21
N ALA A 92 13.52 6.18 9.20
CA ALA A 92 13.74 6.94 10.44
C ALA A 92 12.66 6.57 11.48
N ILE A 93 13.02 6.61 12.78
CA ILE A 93 12.13 6.23 13.88
C ILE A 93 10.78 6.99 13.81
N THR A 94 10.84 8.28 13.46
CA THR A 94 9.68 9.17 13.33
C THR A 94 8.82 8.91 12.08
N LYS A 95 9.29 8.09 11.13
CA LYS A 95 8.61 7.78 9.86
C LYS A 95 8.16 6.32 9.75
N ALA A 96 7.96 5.68 10.90
CA ALA A 96 7.40 4.33 11.00
C ALA A 96 5.99 4.26 10.36
N ARG A 97 5.72 3.17 9.63
CA ARG A 97 4.53 3.03 8.79
C ARG A 97 4.20 1.58 8.48
N ALA A 98 2.95 1.31 8.14
CA ALA A 98 2.56 0.07 7.48
C ALA A 98 2.56 0.29 5.95
N ARG A 99 2.83 -0.73 5.15
CA ARG A 99 2.67 -0.66 3.69
C ARG A 99 1.65 -1.68 3.21
N VAL A 100 0.77 -1.21 2.34
CA VAL A 100 -0.07 -2.05 1.49
C VAL A 100 0.58 -2.10 0.11
N CYS A 101 0.86 -3.30 -0.40
CA CYS A 101 1.40 -3.50 -1.74
C CYS A 101 0.29 -4.04 -2.63
N LEU A 102 -0.10 -3.25 -3.63
CA LEU A 102 -1.16 -3.60 -4.54
C LEU A 102 -0.63 -4.45 -5.69
N SER A 103 -1.45 -5.40 -6.13
CA SER A 103 -1.23 -6.19 -7.32
C SER A 103 -2.22 -5.80 -8.41
N ALA A 104 -1.85 -6.04 -9.67
CA ALA A 104 -2.78 -5.96 -10.78
C ALA A 104 -3.95 -6.93 -10.55
N ASP A 105 -3.69 -8.10 -9.97
CA ASP A 105 -4.69 -9.17 -9.82
C ASP A 105 -5.73 -8.92 -8.71
N HIS A 106 -5.58 -7.87 -7.89
CA HIS A 106 -6.62 -7.51 -6.93
C HIS A 106 -7.90 -7.05 -7.63
N THR A 107 -9.04 -7.61 -7.22
CA THR A 107 -10.36 -7.15 -7.66
C THR A 107 -10.82 -5.93 -6.86
N LYS A 108 -11.80 -5.20 -7.37
CA LYS A 108 -12.34 -4.03 -6.66
C LYS A 108 -12.95 -4.43 -5.31
N GLU A 109 -13.65 -5.56 -5.28
CA GLU A 109 -14.31 -6.09 -4.10
C GLU A 109 -13.29 -6.43 -3.01
N GLN A 110 -12.16 -7.03 -3.37
CA GLN A 110 -11.05 -7.26 -2.45
C GLN A 110 -10.47 -5.94 -1.92
N LEU A 111 -10.29 -4.93 -2.78
CA LEU A 111 -9.81 -3.61 -2.35
C LEU A 111 -10.79 -2.95 -1.38
N ASP A 112 -12.09 -3.05 -1.64
CA ASP A 112 -13.15 -2.51 -0.77
C ASP A 112 -13.21 -3.23 0.58
N GLU A 113 -13.08 -4.55 0.59
CA GLU A 113 -12.97 -5.35 1.83
C GLU A 113 -11.77 -4.91 2.66
N VAL A 114 -10.59 -4.78 2.04
CA VAL A 114 -9.38 -4.31 2.71
C VAL A 114 -9.56 -2.89 3.26
N LEU A 115 -10.18 -1.98 2.50
CA LEU A 115 -10.47 -0.63 2.95
C LEU A 115 -11.39 -0.63 4.19
N ASN A 116 -12.43 -1.48 4.21
CA ASN A 116 -13.34 -1.60 5.36
C ASN A 116 -12.62 -2.15 6.60
N ILE A 117 -11.79 -3.18 6.43
CA ILE A 117 -10.97 -3.74 7.53
C ILE A 117 -10.04 -2.66 8.07
N LEU A 118 -9.34 -1.95 7.19
CA LEU A 118 -8.47 -0.85 7.59
C LEU A 118 -9.24 0.25 8.29
N ASP A 119 -10.46 0.58 7.88
CA ASP A 119 -11.30 1.57 8.54
C ASP A 119 -11.52 1.19 10.03
N ILE A 120 -11.94 -0.04 10.29
CA ILE A 120 -12.15 -0.57 11.65
C ILE A 120 -10.86 -0.51 12.47
N ILE A 121 -9.75 -0.98 11.92
CA ILE A 121 -8.45 -0.99 12.60
C ILE A 121 -7.97 0.44 12.84
N GLY A 122 -8.18 1.34 11.89
CA GLY A 122 -7.74 2.72 11.95
C GLY A 122 -8.39 3.51 13.09
N ASP A 123 -9.68 3.25 13.34
CA ASP A 123 -10.39 3.82 14.50
C ASP A 123 -9.88 3.19 15.80
N LYS A 124 -9.79 1.86 15.86
CA LYS A 124 -9.32 1.13 17.04
C LYS A 124 -7.92 1.54 17.48
N MET A 125 -7.02 1.75 16.51
CA MET A 125 -5.61 2.08 16.75
C MET A 125 -5.32 3.59 16.79
N ASN A 126 -6.34 4.43 16.55
CA ASN A 126 -6.21 5.88 16.45
C ASN A 126 -5.07 6.31 15.51
N ILE A 127 -5.13 5.85 14.24
CA ILE A 127 -4.11 6.14 13.20
C ILE A 127 -4.67 6.90 11.98
N LYS A 128 -5.91 7.36 12.05
CA LYS A 128 -6.55 8.20 11.03
C LYS A 128 -6.26 9.68 11.27
N TYR A 129 -4.99 10.04 11.18
CA TYR A 129 -4.50 11.39 11.50
C TYR A 129 -5.06 12.50 10.58
N GLY A 130 -5.60 12.17 9.41
CA GLY A 130 -6.23 13.12 8.49
C GLY A 130 -7.67 13.51 8.85
N LYS A 131 -8.33 12.82 9.81
CA LYS A 131 -9.68 13.21 10.28
C LYS A 131 -9.68 14.41 11.22
N ASN A 132 -8.55 14.71 11.87
CA ASN A 132 -8.42 15.90 12.69
C ASN A 132 -7.76 16.98 11.85
N PRO A 133 -8.46 18.08 11.50
CA PRO A 133 -7.74 19.25 11.05
C PRO A 133 -6.85 19.64 12.22
N PHE A 134 -5.54 19.67 12.00
CA PHE A 134 -4.71 20.46 12.89
C PHE A 134 -5.37 21.84 13.04
N PRO A 135 -5.33 22.46 14.22
CA PRO A 135 -5.93 23.78 14.40
C PRO A 135 -5.46 24.72 13.26
N PRO A 136 -6.34 25.59 12.74
CA PRO A 136 -6.00 26.49 11.64
C PRO A 136 -4.64 27.18 11.91
N GLY A 137 -3.66 27.00 11.02
CA GLY A 137 -2.31 27.56 11.16
C GLY A 137 -1.19 26.55 11.47
N TYR A 138 -1.49 25.25 11.61
CA TYR A 138 -0.45 24.23 11.72
C TYR A 138 0.14 23.89 10.35
N ILE A 139 1.34 24.41 10.07
CA ILE A 139 2.15 24.03 8.91
C ILE A 139 2.87 22.73 9.27
N VAL A 140 2.48 21.62 8.63
CA VAL A 140 3.28 20.39 8.65
C VAL A 140 4.38 20.56 7.61
N GLU A 141 5.51 21.12 8.02
CA GLU A 141 6.72 21.12 7.20
C GLU A 141 7.27 19.68 7.12
N TYR A 142 7.55 19.23 5.89
CA TYR A 142 8.16 17.92 5.59
C TYR A 142 9.66 18.02 5.39
#